data_AF-A0A7S3XB46-F1
#
_entry.id   AF-A0A7S3XB46-F1
#
_cell.length_a   1.000
_cell.length_b   1.000
_cell.length_c   1.000
_cell.angle_alpha   90.00
_cell.angle_beta   90.00
_cell.angle_gamma   90.00
#
_symmetry.space_group_name_H-M   'P 1'
#
loop_
_entity.id
_entity.type
_entity.pdbx_description
1 polymer ?
#
loop_
_entity_poly.entity_id
_entity_poly.type
_entity_poly.pdbx_seq_one_letter_code
_entity_poly.pdbx_strand_id
1 'polypeptide(L)'
;DVYPGQKKSMKVDPAKTPTRVNVLSQLQWLVRGATPGDTLFFSFSGYGLQVDDMDGYQDEGYDEAILPTDFVDGRDGDYTVIVTDDIHDILMGIPQGCSVTVLMDCDHATSVIDVSGTLDGKLVEGLKYHNMCGLKAHTAKMQLANHNRDVWQEERARAVKARPRFQPLM
;
A
#
# COMPACT_ATOMS: atom_id res chain seq x y z
N ASP A 1 6.77 32.40 -15.04
CA ASP A 1 6.22 31.81 -16.28
C ASP A 1 6.68 30.36 -16.43
N VAL A 2 5.75 29.42 -16.63
CA VAL A 2 6.07 28.01 -16.93
C VAL A 2 5.25 27.64 -18.16
N TYR A 3 5.92 27.18 -19.21
CA TYR A 3 5.25 26.74 -20.44
C TYR A 3 4.66 25.33 -20.27
N PRO A 4 3.56 25.00 -20.98
CA PRO A 4 2.98 23.65 -20.97
C PRO A 4 4.03 22.60 -21.38
N GLY A 5 4.25 21.59 -20.52
CA GLY A 5 5.21 20.50 -20.77
C GLY A 5 6.52 20.56 -19.98
N GLN A 6 6.81 21.66 -19.28
CA GLN A 6 7.93 21.67 -18.32
C GLN A 6 7.54 20.91 -17.04
N LYS A 7 8.15 19.74 -16.80
CA LYS A 7 8.17 19.16 -15.46
C LYS A 7 8.98 20.11 -14.58
N LYS A 8 8.31 20.87 -13.71
CA LYS A 8 8.99 21.50 -12.57
C LYS A 8 9.59 20.36 -11.76
N SER A 9 10.92 20.22 -11.79
CA SER A 9 11.63 19.49 -10.73
C SER A 9 11.46 20.35 -9.48
N MET A 10 10.36 20.15 -8.78
CA MET A 10 10.14 20.74 -7.48
C MET A 10 11.18 20.08 -6.57
N LYS A 11 12.17 20.86 -6.11
CA LYS A 11 13.11 20.36 -5.10
C LYS A 11 12.30 20.07 -3.84
N VAL A 12 11.98 18.79 -3.64
CA VAL A 12 11.37 18.31 -2.40
C VAL A 12 12.48 18.29 -1.36
N ASP A 13 12.18 18.83 -0.18
CA ASP A 13 13.05 18.72 0.99
C ASP A 13 13.38 17.23 1.22
N PRO A 14 14.65 16.82 1.35
CA PRO A 14 15.02 15.44 1.60
C PRO A 14 14.27 14.79 2.77
N ALA A 15 13.90 15.57 3.79
CA ALA A 15 13.10 15.10 4.93
C ALA A 15 11.61 14.84 4.58
N LYS A 16 11.14 15.34 3.44
CA LYS A 16 9.78 15.18 2.91
C LYS A 16 9.71 14.27 1.70
N THR A 17 10.84 13.77 1.23
CA THR A 17 10.89 12.72 0.20
C THR A 17 10.31 11.44 0.79
N PRO A 18 9.40 10.73 0.09
CA PRO A 18 8.78 9.51 0.62
C PRO A 18 9.74 8.32 0.48
N THR A 19 10.82 8.36 1.25
CA THR A 19 11.74 7.23 1.47
C THR A 19 11.16 6.29 2.52
N ARG A 20 11.66 5.05 2.61
CA ARG A 20 11.19 4.07 3.61
C ARG A 20 11.19 4.66 5.02
N VAL A 21 12.33 5.22 5.41
CA VAL A 21 12.53 5.82 6.74
C VAL A 21 11.57 6.97 6.98
N ASN A 22 11.39 7.86 6.00
CA ASN A 22 10.53 9.03 6.17
C ASN A 22 9.06 8.62 6.29
N VAL A 23 8.56 7.73 5.43
CA VAL A 23 7.17 7.27 5.48
C VAL A 23 6.84 6.63 6.83
N LEU A 24 7.69 5.70 7.32
CA LEU A 24 7.49 5.08 8.62
C LEU A 24 7.58 6.08 9.77
N SER A 25 8.51 7.04 9.71
CA SER A 25 8.62 8.08 10.74
C SER A 25 7.40 8.99 10.80
N GLN A 26 6.79 9.31 9.64
CA GLN A 26 5.59 10.15 9.57
C GLN A 26 4.35 9.39 10.02
N LEU A 27 4.25 8.10 9.72
CA LEU A 27 3.21 7.23 10.29
C LEU A 27 3.32 7.15 11.81
N GLN A 28 4.53 6.96 12.35
CA GLN A 28 4.74 6.97 13.79
C GLN A 28 4.40 8.33 14.40
N TRP A 29 4.72 9.44 13.72
CA TRP A 29 4.33 10.78 14.15
C TRP A 29 2.80 10.95 14.17
N LEU A 30 2.09 10.44 13.16
CA LEU A 30 0.63 10.50 13.07
C LEU A 30 -0.05 9.85 14.27
N VAL A 31 0.48 8.70 14.73
CA VAL A 31 -0.07 7.96 15.86
C VAL A 31 0.42 8.53 17.20
N ARG A 32 1.63 9.09 17.23
CA ARG A 32 2.26 9.60 18.45
C ARG A 32 1.53 10.84 18.98
N GLY A 33 0.93 10.67 20.15
CA GLY A 33 0.23 11.75 20.85
C GLY A 33 -1.24 11.89 20.45
N ALA A 34 -1.79 10.95 19.68
CA ALA A 34 -3.22 10.83 19.50
C ALA A 34 -3.92 10.62 20.86
N THR A 35 -5.08 11.24 21.01
CA THR A 35 -5.90 11.18 22.23
C THR A 35 -7.36 10.86 21.90
N PRO A 36 -8.13 10.27 22.84
CA PRO A 36 -9.52 9.91 22.58
C PRO A 36 -10.33 11.12 22.06
N GLY A 37 -11.03 10.93 20.93
CA GLY A 37 -11.76 11.99 20.22
C GLY A 37 -11.05 12.51 18.96
N ASP A 38 -9.76 12.23 18.79
CA ASP A 38 -9.01 12.65 17.59
C ASP A 38 -9.43 11.87 16.34
N THR A 39 -9.32 12.52 15.19
CA THR A 39 -9.55 11.92 13.87
C THR A 39 -8.27 11.98 13.05
N LEU A 40 -7.73 10.82 12.72
CA LEU A 40 -6.48 10.63 11.98
C LEU A 40 -6.78 10.27 10.53
N PHE A 41 -5.94 10.75 9.62
CA PHE A 41 -6.05 10.46 8.19
C PHE A 41 -4.70 10.09 7.61
N PHE A 42 -4.60 8.90 7.02
CA PHE A 42 -3.44 8.46 6.27
C PHE A 42 -3.86 8.20 4.83
N SER A 43 -3.07 8.68 3.87
CA SER A 43 -3.31 8.46 2.45
C SER A 43 -2.00 8.14 1.75
N PHE A 44 -2.04 7.10 0.93
CA PHE A 44 -0.95 6.68 0.08
C PHE A 44 -1.46 6.51 -1.35
N SER A 45 -0.68 6.97 -2.31
CA SER A 45 -0.92 6.75 -3.74
C SER A 45 0.43 6.45 -4.39
N GLY A 46 0.54 5.30 -5.05
CA GLY A 46 1.82 4.80 -5.54
C GLY A 46 1.77 3.37 -6.02
N TYR A 47 2.94 2.74 -6.11
CA TYR A 47 3.05 1.32 -6.45
C TYR A 47 3.00 0.49 -5.18
N GLY A 48 2.18 -0.56 -5.19
CA GLY A 48 2.36 -1.69 -4.30
C GLY A 48 2.75 -2.93 -5.09
N LEU A 49 3.27 -3.92 -4.38
CA LEU A 49 3.84 -5.13 -4.92
C LEU A 49 3.62 -6.29 -3.95
N GLN A 50 3.84 -7.50 -4.44
CA GLN A 50 3.94 -8.70 -3.63
C GLN A 50 5.41 -9.07 -3.47
N VAL A 51 5.86 -9.33 -2.25
CA VAL A 51 7.21 -9.80 -1.94
C VAL A 51 7.16 -11.20 -1.36
N ASP A 52 8.23 -11.96 -1.57
CA ASP A 52 8.38 -13.25 -0.91
C ASP A 52 8.39 -13.05 0.60
N ASP A 53 7.80 -14.00 1.31
CA ASP A 53 7.70 -13.98 2.75
C ASP A 53 9.09 -13.90 3.41
N MET A 54 9.32 -12.79 4.13
CA MET A 54 10.60 -12.51 4.78
C MET A 54 10.70 -13.14 6.18
N ASP A 55 9.61 -13.72 6.70
CA ASP A 55 9.54 -14.31 8.05
C ASP A 55 10.04 -15.78 8.12
N GLY A 56 10.26 -16.40 6.96
CA GLY A 56 10.87 -17.72 6.83
C GLY A 56 9.90 -18.91 6.89
N TYR A 57 8.58 -18.69 6.91
CA TYR A 57 7.61 -19.77 6.66
C TYR A 57 7.50 -20.04 5.15
N GLN A 58 8.56 -20.66 4.60
CA GLN A 58 8.59 -21.15 3.23
C GLN A 58 7.39 -22.06 2.99
N ASP A 59 6.51 -21.64 2.06
CA ASP A 59 5.36 -22.35 1.45
C ASP A 59 3.95 -21.76 1.69
N GLU A 60 3.78 -20.64 2.43
CA GLU A 60 2.42 -20.17 2.80
C GLU A 60 1.90 -18.83 2.22
N GLY A 61 2.66 -18.11 1.40
CA GLY A 61 2.10 -16.97 0.63
C GLY A 61 3.08 -15.84 0.33
N TYR A 62 2.56 -14.74 -0.20
CA TYR A 62 3.29 -13.51 -0.46
C TYR A 62 2.78 -12.40 0.45
N ASP A 63 3.71 -11.57 0.93
CA ASP A 63 3.38 -10.34 1.65
C ASP A 63 3.08 -9.23 0.66
N GLU A 64 2.15 -8.35 1.01
CA GLU A 64 1.94 -7.12 0.27
C GLU A 64 2.88 -6.03 0.80
N ALA A 65 3.34 -5.15 -0.08
CA ALA A 65 4.20 -4.04 0.27
C ALA A 65 3.91 -2.81 -0.58
N ILE A 66 4.30 -1.64 -0.09
CA ILE A 66 4.32 -0.39 -0.86
C ILE A 66 5.75 0.03 -1.20
N LEU A 67 5.91 0.66 -2.36
CA LEU A 67 7.22 1.03 -2.90
C LEU A 67 7.60 2.47 -2.50
N PRO A 68 8.64 2.67 -1.68
CA PRO A 68 9.17 4.00 -1.39
C PRO A 68 10.08 4.49 -2.53
N THR A 69 10.40 5.78 -2.52
CA THR A 69 11.23 6.41 -3.58
C THR A 69 12.71 6.06 -3.54
N ASP A 70 13.21 5.59 -2.40
CA ASP A 70 14.56 5.04 -2.22
C ASP A 70 14.61 3.52 -2.48
N PHE A 71 13.57 2.97 -3.12
CA PHE A 71 13.62 1.59 -3.60
C PHE A 71 14.84 1.39 -4.50
N VAL A 72 15.68 0.43 -4.11
CA VAL A 72 16.78 -0.07 -4.92
C VAL A 72 16.42 -1.48 -5.33
N ASP A 73 16.44 -1.74 -6.64
CA ASP A 73 16.29 -3.08 -7.20
C ASP A 73 17.51 -3.92 -6.81
N GLY A 74 17.40 -4.65 -5.71
CA GLY A 74 18.40 -5.59 -5.25
C GLY A 74 18.34 -6.84 -6.13
N ARG A 75 19.39 -7.07 -6.95
CA ARG A 75 19.51 -8.31 -7.73
C ARG A 75 19.58 -9.58 -6.88
N ASP A 76 19.76 -9.44 -5.57
CA ASP A 76 19.98 -10.52 -4.59
C ASP A 76 18.92 -10.58 -3.48
N GLY A 77 17.72 -10.04 -3.71
CA GLY A 77 16.58 -10.19 -2.79
C GLY A 77 16.46 -9.16 -1.65
N ASP A 78 17.42 -8.24 -1.54
CA ASP A 78 17.38 -7.18 -0.52
C ASP A 78 16.70 -5.93 -1.13
N TYR A 79 15.39 -5.82 -0.93
CA TYR A 79 14.57 -4.73 -1.46
C TYR A 79 14.20 -3.73 -0.37
N THR A 80 14.43 -2.44 -0.62
CA THR A 80 13.91 -1.39 0.26
C THR A 80 12.43 -1.16 -0.02
N VAL A 81 11.57 -1.95 0.63
CA VAL A 81 10.10 -1.85 0.57
C VAL A 81 9.53 -1.56 1.96
N ILE A 82 8.26 -1.16 2.01
CA ILE A 82 7.50 -1.07 3.26
C ILE A 82 6.43 -2.16 3.20
N VAL A 83 6.59 -3.21 4.01
CA VAL A 83 5.60 -4.28 4.12
C VAL A 83 4.34 -3.71 4.77
N THR A 84 3.17 -4.21 4.38
CA THR A 84 1.89 -3.75 4.93
C THR A 84 1.79 -3.99 6.44
N ASP A 85 2.42 -5.04 6.96
CA ASP A 85 2.52 -5.34 8.40
C ASP A 85 3.22 -4.23 9.19
N ASP A 86 4.30 -3.63 8.66
CA ASP A 86 4.97 -2.48 9.31
C ASP A 86 3.99 -1.31 9.51
N ILE A 87 3.08 -1.09 8.54
CA ILE A 87 2.07 -0.03 8.61
C ILE A 87 0.98 -0.40 9.59
N HIS A 88 0.49 -1.64 9.53
CA HIS A 88 -0.51 -2.18 10.43
C HIS A 88 -0.09 -2.06 11.90
N ASP A 89 1.12 -2.49 12.23
CA ASP A 89 1.66 -2.45 13.60
C ASP A 89 1.73 -1.03 14.15
N ILE A 90 2.08 -0.05 13.31
CA ILE A 90 2.09 1.36 13.73
C ILE A 90 0.66 1.84 13.99
N LEU A 91 -0.30 1.52 13.10
CA LEU A 91 -1.69 1.92 13.23
C LEU A 91 -2.40 1.25 14.44
N MET A 92 -1.98 0.04 14.83
CA MET A 92 -2.45 -0.61 16.07
C MET A 92 -2.10 0.18 17.33
N GLY A 93 -1.11 1.08 17.27
CA GLY A 93 -0.75 1.97 18.37
C GLY A 93 -1.74 3.11 18.64
N ILE A 94 -2.79 3.27 17.82
CA ILE A 94 -3.79 4.33 17.97
C ILE A 94 -4.65 4.06 19.22
N PRO A 95 -4.80 5.03 20.14
CA PRO A 95 -5.54 4.81 21.37
C PRO A 95 -7.05 4.68 21.13
N GLN A 96 -7.71 3.97 22.04
CA GLN A 96 -9.15 3.79 22.01
C GLN A 96 -9.88 5.15 22.02
N GLY A 97 -10.91 5.27 21.18
CA GLY A 97 -11.71 6.49 21.06
C GLY A 97 -11.20 7.46 19.98
N CYS A 98 -10.07 7.18 19.33
CA CYS A 98 -9.70 7.84 18.08
C CYS A 98 -10.42 7.20 16.89
N SER A 99 -10.63 7.99 15.83
CA SER A 99 -11.07 7.49 14.52
C SER A 99 -9.93 7.60 13.52
N VAL A 100 -9.65 6.56 12.74
CA VAL A 100 -8.65 6.61 11.67
C VAL A 100 -9.29 6.27 10.33
N THR A 101 -8.92 7.03 9.30
CA THR A 101 -9.25 6.71 7.91
C THR A 101 -7.96 6.51 7.14
N VAL A 102 -7.82 5.35 6.50
CA VAL A 102 -6.70 5.02 5.63
C VAL A 102 -7.20 4.92 4.20
N LEU A 103 -6.58 5.67 3.30
CA LEU A 103 -6.85 5.63 1.87
C LEU A 103 -5.61 5.09 1.15
N MET A 104 -5.71 3.89 0.58
CA MET A 104 -4.67 3.30 -0.24
C MET A 104 -5.11 3.33 -1.70
N ASP A 105 -4.43 4.12 -2.52
CA ASP A 105 -4.58 4.20 -3.97
C ASP A 105 -3.36 3.55 -4.64
N CYS A 106 -3.25 2.24 -4.50
CA CYS A 106 -2.19 1.44 -5.07
C CYS A 106 -2.66 0.00 -5.31
N ASP A 107 -1.97 -0.68 -6.22
CA ASP A 107 -2.11 -2.12 -6.39
C ASP A 107 -1.56 -2.84 -5.14
N HIS A 108 -2.10 -4.01 -4.77
CA HIS A 108 -1.55 -4.88 -3.72
C HIS A 108 -1.34 -4.19 -2.35
N ALA A 109 -2.39 -3.63 -1.77
CA ALA A 109 -2.37 -3.03 -0.43
C ALA A 109 -3.65 -3.32 0.36
N THR A 110 -4.23 -4.48 0.10
CA THR A 110 -5.49 -4.96 0.69
C THR A 110 -5.32 -5.30 2.17
N SER A 111 -4.12 -5.74 2.56
CA SER A 111 -3.71 -6.20 3.90
C SER A 111 -3.23 -5.09 4.85
N VAL A 112 -3.08 -3.84 4.38
CA VAL A 112 -2.61 -2.69 5.19
C VAL A 112 -3.43 -2.51 6.48
N ILE A 113 -4.73 -2.76 6.38
CA ILE A 113 -5.59 -2.89 7.55
C ILE A 113 -6.12 -4.30 7.48
N ASP A 114 -5.39 -5.25 8.07
CA ASP A 114 -5.97 -6.55 8.30
C ASP A 114 -7.13 -6.39 9.29
N VAL A 115 -8.29 -6.79 8.80
CA VAL A 115 -9.57 -6.71 9.50
C VAL A 115 -9.70 -7.94 10.41
N SER A 116 -8.82 -8.94 10.28
CA SER A 116 -8.81 -10.18 11.08
C SER A 116 -8.40 -9.99 12.54
N GLY A 117 -8.11 -8.75 12.98
CA GLY A 117 -7.65 -8.34 14.30
C GLY A 117 -8.53 -8.72 15.49
N THR A 118 -8.57 -10.01 15.81
CA THR A 118 -8.42 -10.57 17.16
C THR A 118 -7.85 -11.99 16.97
N LEU A 119 -7.13 -12.52 17.96
CA LEU A 119 -6.78 -13.96 18.04
C LEU A 119 -8.03 -14.87 17.90
N ASP A 120 -9.23 -14.30 18.04
CA ASP A 120 -10.54 -14.92 17.91
C ASP A 120 -11.30 -14.59 16.59
N GLY A 121 -10.67 -13.86 15.65
CA GLY A 121 -11.25 -13.55 14.32
C GLY A 121 -12.43 -12.56 14.31
N LYS A 122 -12.63 -11.75 15.35
CA LYS A 122 -13.61 -10.66 15.36
C LYS A 122 -13.02 -9.37 14.80
N LEU A 123 -13.75 -8.79 13.85
CA LEU A 123 -13.51 -7.45 13.32
C LEU A 123 -13.52 -6.42 14.46
N VAL A 124 -12.61 -5.43 14.43
CA VAL A 124 -12.63 -4.30 15.35
C VAL A 124 -13.97 -3.55 15.21
N GLU A 125 -14.71 -3.40 16.32
CA GLU A 125 -16.01 -2.71 16.30
C GLU A 125 -15.87 -1.28 15.75
N GLY A 126 -16.67 -0.94 14.73
CA GLY A 126 -16.66 0.37 14.08
C GLY A 126 -15.79 0.48 12.83
N LEU A 127 -15.00 -0.55 12.50
CA LEU A 127 -14.19 -0.58 11.28
C LEU A 127 -15.08 -0.70 10.03
N LYS A 128 -15.01 0.30 9.15
CA LYS A 128 -15.68 0.29 7.85
C LYS A 128 -14.65 0.07 6.75
N TYR A 129 -14.59 -1.15 6.23
CA TYR A 129 -13.73 -1.50 5.12
C TYR A 129 -14.48 -1.36 3.78
N HIS A 130 -13.97 -0.54 2.87
CA HIS A 130 -14.53 -0.34 1.54
C HIS A 130 -13.48 -0.68 0.48
N ASN A 131 -13.60 -1.86 -0.13
CA ASN A 131 -12.77 -2.25 -1.27
C ASN A 131 -13.49 -1.91 -2.58
N MET A 132 -12.88 -1.05 -3.40
CA MET A 132 -13.43 -0.69 -4.71
C MET A 132 -13.08 -1.70 -5.81
N CYS A 133 -12.15 -2.63 -5.55
CA CYS A 133 -11.59 -3.55 -6.56
C CYS A 133 -12.03 -5.02 -6.40
N GLY A 134 -13.03 -5.32 -5.57
CA GLY A 134 -13.73 -6.61 -5.60
C GLY A 134 -13.00 -7.81 -4.97
N LEU A 135 -11.90 -7.60 -4.23
CA LEU A 135 -11.31 -8.62 -3.35
C LEU A 135 -12.15 -8.70 -2.07
N LYS A 136 -12.66 -9.89 -1.75
CA LYS A 136 -13.77 -10.09 -0.80
C LYS A 136 -13.40 -10.78 0.52
N ALA A 137 -12.14 -11.13 0.75
CA ALA A 137 -11.73 -11.85 1.96
C ALA A 137 -10.57 -11.14 2.68
N HIS A 138 -10.59 -11.21 4.01
CA HIS A 138 -9.50 -10.79 4.90
C HIS A 138 -8.44 -11.89 4.92
N THR A 139 -7.18 -11.52 4.71
CA THR A 139 -6.05 -12.44 4.80
C THR A 139 -4.79 -11.64 5.06
N ALA A 140 -3.90 -12.17 5.91
CA ALA A 140 -2.55 -11.63 6.11
C ALA A 140 -1.63 -11.98 4.92
N LYS A 141 -1.91 -13.10 4.23
CA LYS A 141 -1.09 -13.58 3.11
C LYS A 141 -1.89 -13.65 1.82
N MET A 142 -1.28 -13.27 0.70
CA MET A 142 -1.93 -13.28 -0.61
C MET A 142 -1.33 -14.35 -1.51
N GLN A 143 -2.18 -14.95 -2.36
CA GLN A 143 -1.67 -15.75 -3.49
C GLN A 143 -1.04 -14.83 -4.52
N LEU A 144 -0.04 -15.33 -5.25
CA LEU A 144 0.55 -14.58 -6.37
C LEU A 144 -0.54 -14.23 -7.37
N ALA A 145 -0.66 -12.95 -7.69
CA ALA A 145 -1.59 -12.50 -8.72
C ALA A 145 -1.17 -13.04 -10.08
N ASN A 146 -1.96 -13.98 -10.63
CA ASN A 146 -1.75 -14.46 -11.99
C ASN A 146 -2.44 -13.52 -12.99
N HIS A 147 -1.68 -12.56 -13.52
CA HIS A 147 -2.19 -11.65 -14.53
C HIS A 147 -2.26 -12.33 -15.90
N ASN A 148 -3.46 -12.48 -16.45
CA ASN A 148 -3.63 -12.89 -17.84
C ASN A 148 -3.11 -11.78 -18.77
N ARG A 149 -1.91 -11.98 -19.32
CA ARG A 149 -1.28 -11.03 -20.25
C ARG A 149 -2.02 -10.90 -21.58
N ASP A 150 -2.81 -11.90 -21.96
CA ASP A 150 -3.60 -11.91 -23.20
C ASP A 150 -4.98 -11.29 -23.04
N VAL A 151 -5.34 -10.81 -21.84
CA VAL A 151 -6.65 -10.18 -21.58
C VAL A 151 -6.94 -9.02 -22.53
N TRP A 152 -5.89 -8.35 -23.03
CA TRP A 152 -5.99 -7.25 -24.01
C TRP A 152 -6.46 -7.69 -25.40
N GLN A 153 -6.31 -8.97 -25.73
CA GLN A 153 -6.80 -9.55 -26.98
C GLN A 153 -8.31 -9.81 -26.93
N GLU A 154 -8.91 -9.85 -25.74
CA GLU A 154 -10.33 -10.12 -25.57
C GLU A 154 -11.19 -8.93 -26.01
N GLU A 155 -12.26 -9.21 -26.74
CA GLU A 155 -13.15 -8.19 -27.31
C GLU A 155 -13.77 -7.28 -26.24
N ARG A 156 -14.09 -7.84 -25.06
CA ARG A 156 -14.58 -7.09 -23.91
C ARG A 156 -13.58 -6.07 -23.38
N ALA A 157 -12.29 -6.40 -23.36
CA ALA A 157 -11.24 -5.49 -22.91
C ALA A 157 -11.01 -4.38 -23.95
N ARG A 158 -11.13 -4.70 -25.24
CA ARG A 158 -11.06 -3.71 -26.34
C ARG A 158 -12.24 -2.75 -26.34
N ALA A 159 -13.42 -3.18 -25.87
CA ALA A 159 -14.62 -2.34 -25.75
C ALA A 159 -14.50 -1.28 -24.63
N VAL A 160 -13.80 -1.60 -23.55
CA VAL A 160 -13.45 -0.64 -22.50
C VAL A 160 -12.30 0.21 -23.03
N LYS A 161 -12.60 1.42 -23.53
CA LYS A 161 -11.63 2.36 -24.14
C LYS A 161 -10.54 2.90 -23.18
N ALA A 162 -10.23 2.20 -22.10
CA ALA A 162 -9.06 2.48 -21.27
C ALA A 162 -7.81 2.04 -22.06
N ARG A 163 -7.28 2.94 -22.91
CA ARG A 163 -5.95 2.75 -23.46
C ARG A 163 -4.97 2.78 -22.30
N PRO A 164 -4.20 1.71 -22.04
CA PRO A 164 -3.13 1.77 -21.08
C PRO A 164 -2.19 2.89 -21.53
N ARG A 165 -1.91 3.86 -20.65
CA ARG A 165 -0.82 4.81 -20.88
C ARG A 165 0.51 4.13 -20.53
N PHE A 166 0.70 2.90 -20.99
CA PHE A 166 1.96 2.18 -20.86
C PHE A 166 2.79 2.52 -22.09
N GLN A 167 3.78 3.39 -21.89
CA GLN A 167 4.80 3.67 -22.88
C GLN A 167 5.93 2.68 -22.61
N PRO A 168 6.08 1.60 -23.39
CA PRO A 168 7.22 0.71 -23.21
C PRO A 168 8.50 1.53 -23.40
N LEU A 169 9.39 1.46 -22.41
CA LEU A 169 10.76 1.94 -22.54
C LEU A 169 11.40 1.13 -23.68
N MET A 170 11.82 1.84 -24.73
CA MET A 170 12.72 1.34 -25.77
C MET A 170 14.12 1.12 -25.20
#